data_AF-A0A3R6IIZ9-F1
#
_entry.id   AF-A0A3R6IIZ9-F1
#
_cell.length_a   1.000
_cell.length_b   1.000
_cell.length_c   1.000
_cell.angle_alpha   90.00
_cell.angle_beta   90.00
_cell.angle_gamma   90.00
#
_symmetry.space_group_name_H-M   'P 1'
#
loop_
_entity.id
_entity.type
_entity.pdbx_description
1 polymer ?
#
loop_
_entity_poly.entity_id
_entity_poly.type
_entity_poly.pdbx_seq_one_letter_code
_entity_poly.pdbx_strand_id
1 'polypeptide(L)'
;MYQTRGTGKRTKKEYGIMVKEIYWSNLAKIQLTNILKYYHYKTGNKYANQLLDKIIHATTLLQANPRLGFTEPSLKKYANKLSKRIQDKRL
;
A
#
# COMPACT_ATOMS: atom_id res chain seq x y z
N MET A 1 31.14 7.18 -49.56
CA MET A 1 31.27 7.97 -48.31
C MET A 1 30.29 7.40 -47.29
N TYR A 2 30.78 6.62 -46.32
CA TYR A 2 29.93 6.07 -45.27
C TYR A 2 29.70 7.12 -44.18
N GLN A 3 28.45 7.53 -44.00
CA GLN A 3 28.04 8.32 -42.84
C GLN A 3 27.71 7.37 -41.67
N THR A 4 28.52 7.43 -40.62
CA THR A 4 28.23 6.84 -39.31
C THR A 4 27.15 7.64 -38.58
N ARG A 5 26.05 7.03 -38.15
CA ARG A 5 25.18 7.61 -37.11
C ARG A 5 24.51 6.55 -36.21
N GLY A 6 24.84 6.64 -34.92
CA GLY A 6 23.87 6.49 -33.85
C GLY A 6 23.75 5.10 -33.23
N THR A 7 24.65 4.78 -32.30
CA THR A 7 24.39 3.79 -31.24
C THR A 7 23.22 4.28 -30.36
N GLY A 8 21.99 4.00 -30.77
CA GLY A 8 20.81 4.20 -29.95
C GLY A 8 20.76 3.14 -28.85
N LYS A 9 21.55 3.32 -27.78
CA LYS A 9 21.29 2.63 -26.52
C LYS A 9 19.92 3.08 -26.03
N ARG A 10 18.89 2.28 -26.29
CA ARG A 10 17.60 2.35 -25.58
C ARG A 10 17.93 2.14 -24.11
N THR A 11 18.10 3.22 -23.36
CA THR A 11 18.07 3.17 -21.91
C THR A 11 16.64 2.74 -21.53
N LYS A 12 16.48 1.45 -21.20
CA LYS A 12 15.34 1.01 -20.40
C LYS A 12 15.34 1.92 -19.19
N LYS A 13 14.37 2.84 -19.10
CA LYS A 13 14.05 3.48 -17.82
C LYS A 13 13.59 2.34 -16.93
N GLU A 14 14.51 1.82 -16.13
CA GLU A 14 14.15 1.02 -14.98
C GLU A 14 13.35 1.93 -14.06
N TYR A 15 12.03 1.83 -14.16
CA TYR A 15 11.15 2.34 -13.12
C TYR A 15 11.43 1.46 -11.90
N GLY A 16 12.44 1.83 -11.12
CA GLY A 16 12.72 1.20 -9.85
C GLY A 16 11.41 1.17 -9.06
N ILE A 17 10.98 -0.03 -8.68
CA ILE A 17 9.77 -0.22 -7.90
C ILE A 17 9.99 0.56 -6.61
N MET A 18 9.30 1.70 -6.45
CA MET A 18 9.36 2.48 -5.22
C MET A 18 8.54 1.76 -4.15
N VAL A 19 9.17 0.78 -3.51
CA VAL A 19 8.62 0.08 -2.36
C VAL A 19 8.49 1.10 -1.23
N LYS A 20 7.25 1.40 -0.81
CA LYS A 20 6.99 2.27 0.35
C LYS A 20 6.68 1.42 1.56
N GLU A 21 7.38 1.66 2.66
CA GLU A 21 7.06 1.00 3.93
C GLU A 21 5.62 1.27 4.38
N ILE A 22 4.98 0.23 4.91
CA ILE A 22 3.61 0.29 5.42
C ILE A 22 3.64 0.34 6.94
N TYR A 23 2.92 1.32 7.49
CA TYR A 23 2.77 1.50 8.93
C TYR A 23 1.31 1.35 9.32
N TRP A 24 1.06 0.56 10.37
CA TRP A 24 -0.26 0.38 10.96
C TRP A 24 -0.38 1.21 12.23
N SER A 25 -1.42 2.04 12.32
CA SER A 25 -1.76 2.72 13.56
C SER A 25 -2.16 1.73 14.66
N ASN A 26 -2.00 2.11 15.93
CA ASN A 26 -2.43 1.26 17.05
C ASN A 26 -3.92 0.91 16.96
N LEU A 27 -4.76 1.88 16.56
CA LEU A 27 -6.18 1.65 16.34
C LEU A 27 -6.42 0.57 15.27
N ALA A 28 -5.71 0.63 14.14
CA ALA A 28 -5.87 -0.34 13.06
C ALA A 28 -5.41 -1.74 13.48
N LYS A 29 -4.34 -1.86 14.28
CA LYS A 29 -3.89 -3.15 14.85
C LYS A 29 -4.96 -3.77 15.77
N ILE A 30 -5.56 -2.96 16.65
CA ILE A 30 -6.63 -3.39 17.56
C ILE A 30 -7.85 -3.85 16.76
N GLN A 31 -8.28 -3.07 15.76
CA GLN A 31 -9.41 -3.41 14.91
C GLN A 31 -9.17 -4.71 14.13
N LEU A 32 -7.99 -4.87 13.52
CA LEU A 32 -7.63 -6.11 12.82
C LEU A 32 -7.69 -7.31 13.76
N THR A 33 -7.13 -7.19 14.96
CA THR A 33 -7.17 -8.26 15.98
C THR A 33 -8.61 -8.63 16.34
N ASN A 34 -9.48 -7.65 16.55
CA ASN A 34 -10.88 -7.89 16.90
C ASN A 34 -11.65 -8.59 15.77
N ILE A 35 -11.42 -8.18 14.52
CA ILE A 35 -12.03 -8.81 13.34
C ILE A 35 -11.60 -10.27 13.23
N LEU A 36 -10.30 -10.55 13.36
CA LEU A 36 -9.78 -11.92 13.28
C LEU A 36 -10.32 -12.80 14.41
N LYS A 37 -10.37 -12.28 15.65
CA LYS A 37 -10.97 -12.98 16.80
C LYS A 37 -12.45 -13.31 16.56
N TYR A 38 -13.22 -12.36 16.01
CA TYR A 38 -14.63 -12.58 15.70
C TYR A 38 -14.81 -13.74 14.71
N TYR A 39 -14.06 -13.75 13.61
CA TYR A 39 -14.18 -14.83 12.61
C TYR A 39 -13.63 -16.16 13.12
N HIS A 40 -12.58 -16.14 13.94
CA HIS A 40 -12.10 -17.33 14.62
C HIS A 40 -13.21 -17.96 15.49
N TYR A 41 -13.88 -17.16 16.31
CA TYR A 41 -14.97 -17.64 17.16
C TYR A 41 -16.20 -18.10 16.37
N LYS A 42 -16.58 -17.37 15.33
CA LYS A 42 -17.82 -17.62 14.59
C LYS A 42 -17.70 -18.76 13.57
N THR A 43 -16.54 -18.89 12.93
CA THR A 43 -16.36 -19.72 11.73
C THR A 43 -15.13 -20.62 11.79
N GLY A 44 -14.37 -20.57 12.89
CA GLY A 44 -13.13 -21.32 13.05
C GLY A 44 -11.92 -20.65 12.37
N ASN A 45 -10.74 -21.23 12.60
CA ASN A 45 -9.44 -20.62 12.23
C ASN A 45 -9.26 -20.46 10.73
N LYS A 46 -9.85 -21.36 9.93
CA LYS A 46 -9.65 -21.40 8.48
C LYS A 46 -10.04 -20.06 7.84
N TYR A 47 -11.20 -19.52 8.19
CA TYR A 47 -11.68 -18.26 7.62
C TYR A 47 -10.91 -17.04 8.16
N ALA A 48 -10.55 -17.04 9.44
CA ALA A 48 -9.71 -15.98 10.00
C ALA A 48 -8.35 -15.89 9.30
N ASN A 49 -7.71 -17.04 9.03
CA ASN A 49 -6.43 -17.11 8.32
C ASN A 49 -6.59 -16.67 6.86
N GLN A 50 -7.62 -17.14 6.15
CA GLN A 50 -7.89 -16.69 4.78
C GLN A 50 -8.14 -15.19 4.67
N LEU A 51 -8.79 -14.59 5.67
CA LEU A 51 -8.99 -13.14 5.74
C LEU A 51 -7.66 -12.42 5.96
N LEU A 52 -6.83 -12.91 6.89
CA LEU A 52 -5.51 -12.36 7.14
C LEU A 52 -4.62 -12.39 5.88
N ASP A 53 -4.58 -13.53 5.18
CA ASP A 53 -3.80 -13.69 3.96
C ASP A 53 -4.22 -12.68 2.88
N LYS A 54 -5.53 -12.46 2.71
CA LYS A 54 -6.06 -11.46 1.77
C LYS A 54 -5.66 -10.04 2.15
N ILE A 55 -5.68 -9.71 3.44
CA ILE A 55 -5.27 -8.39 3.94
C ILE A 55 -3.77 -8.18 3.70
N ILE A 56 -2.94 -9.17 4.05
CA ILE A 56 -1.49 -9.13 3.82
C ILE A 56 -1.22 -8.93 2.33
N HIS A 57 -1.82 -9.76 1.46
CA HIS A 57 -1.66 -9.64 0.02
C HIS A 57 -2.02 -8.25 -0.51
N ALA A 58 -3.18 -7.72 -0.12
CA ALA A 58 -3.60 -6.38 -0.52
C ALA A 58 -2.61 -5.29 -0.04
N THR A 59 -2.07 -5.44 1.17
CA THR A 59 -1.05 -4.50 1.67
C THR A 59 0.26 -4.61 0.92
N THR A 60 0.71 -5.81 0.54
CA THR A 60 1.91 -5.97 -0.32
C THR A 60 1.73 -5.29 -1.68
N LEU A 61 0.54 -5.39 -2.27
CA LEU A 61 0.23 -4.68 -3.52
C LEU A 61 0.29 -3.16 -3.34
N LEU A 62 -0.21 -2.63 -2.23
CA LEU A 62 -0.11 -1.20 -1.90
C LEU A 62 1.33 -0.76 -1.61
N GLN A 63 2.16 -1.65 -1.06
CA GLN A 63 3.58 -1.38 -0.80
C GLN A 63 4.33 -1.12 -2.10
N ALA A 64 4.05 -1.92 -3.14
CA ALA A 64 4.61 -1.77 -4.48
C ALA A 64 3.95 -0.65 -5.28
N ASN A 65 2.64 -0.45 -5.09
CA ASN A 65 1.83 0.53 -5.83
C ASN A 65 0.93 1.35 -4.89
N PRO A 66 1.46 2.40 -4.23
CA PRO A 66 0.71 3.16 -3.22
C PRO A 66 -0.54 3.88 -3.74
N ARG A 67 -0.66 4.06 -5.07
CA ARG A 67 -1.82 4.69 -5.73
C ARG A 67 -2.88 3.69 -6.19
N LEU A 68 -2.71 2.40 -5.90
CA LEU A 68 -3.70 1.36 -6.22
C LEU A 68 -5.00 1.54 -5.41
N GLY A 69 -4.92 2.17 -4.24
CA GLY A 69 -6.07 2.39 -3.37
C GLY A 69 -7.05 3.43 -3.94
N PHE A 70 -8.33 3.23 -3.66
CA PHE A 70 -9.38 4.20 -3.93
C PHE A 70 -9.39 5.29 -2.85
N THR A 71 -9.46 6.56 -3.26
CA THR A 71 -9.68 7.66 -2.31
C THR A 71 -11.17 7.81 -2.07
N GLU A 72 -11.62 7.28 -0.93
CA GLU A 72 -13.02 7.37 -0.50
C GLU A 72 -13.47 8.84 -0.39
N PRO A 73 -14.42 9.32 -1.21
CA PRO A 73 -14.81 10.72 -1.26
C PRO A 73 -15.32 11.25 0.08
N SER A 74 -16.08 10.42 0.81
CA SER A 74 -16.60 10.75 2.14
C SER A 74 -15.49 11.00 3.17
N LEU A 75 -14.28 10.47 2.94
CA LEU A 75 -13.12 10.61 3.81
C LEU A 75 -12.07 11.62 3.28
N LYS A 76 -12.30 12.25 2.13
CA LYS A 76 -11.35 13.15 1.46
C LYS A 76 -10.88 14.30 2.36
N LYS A 77 -11.78 14.86 3.17
CA LYS A 77 -11.46 15.93 4.14
C LYS A 77 -10.42 15.48 5.18
N TYR A 78 -10.49 14.22 5.61
CA TYR A 78 -9.56 13.65 6.59
C TYR A 78 -8.21 13.30 5.96
N ALA A 79 -8.21 12.80 4.72
CA ALA A 79 -6.98 12.53 3.96
C ALA A 79 -6.13 13.79 3.75
N ASN A 80 -6.77 14.92 3.43
CA ASN A 80 -6.09 16.22 3.27
C ASN A 80 -5.51 16.73 4.60
N LYS A 81 -6.19 16.50 5.72
CA LYS A 81 -5.69 16.89 7.05
C LYS A 81 -4.50 16.03 7.50
N LEU A 82 -4.54 14.73 7.18
CA LEU A 82 -3.47 13.80 7.55
C LEU A 82 -2.19 14.05 6.74
N SER A 83 -2.32 14.26 5.43
CA SER A 83 -1.18 14.60 4.56
C SER A 83 -0.49 15.89 4.99
N LYS A 84 -1.26 16.93 5.32
CA LYS A 84 -0.71 18.18 5.87
C LYS A 84 0.06 17.96 7.17
N ARG A 85 -0.50 17.21 8.13
CA ARG A 85 0.20 16.86 9.39
C ARG A 85 1.48 16.05 9.19
N ILE A 86 1.53 15.19 8.18
CA ILE A 86 2.74 14.41 7.86
C ILE A 86 3.82 15.30 7.24
N GLN A 87 3.42 16.28 6.41
CA GLN A 87 4.35 17.28 5.87
C GLN A 87 4.88 18.21 6.97
N ASP A 88 4.02 18.66 7.88
CA ASP A 88 4.39 19.57 8.96
C ASP A 88 5.31 18.92 10.03
N LYS A 89 5.23 17.60 10.20
CA LYS A 89 6.10 16.82 11.11
C LYS A 89 7.45 16.40 10.51
N ARG A 90 7.76 16.83 9.28
CA ARG A 90 9.02 16.54 8.58
C ARG A 90 10.06 17.68 8.69
N LEU A 91 10.06 18.40 9.81
CA LEU A 91 11.16 19.28 10.25
C LEU A 91 11.82 18.67 11.48
#